data_AF-A0A969JK51-F1
#
_entry.id   AF-A0A969JK51-F1
#
_cell.length_a   1.000
_cell.length_b   1.000
_cell.length_c   1.000
_cell.angle_alpha   90.00
_cell.angle_beta   90.00
_cell.angle_gamma   90.00
#
_symmetry.space_group_name_H-M   'P 1'
#
loop_
_entity.id
_entity.type
_entity.pdbx_description
1 polymer ?
#
loop_
_entity_poly.entity_id
_entity_poly.type
_entity_poly.pdbx_seq_one_letter_code
_entity_poly.pdbx_strand_id
1 'polypeptide(L)'
;MTPEAKQILVQLRETFYTQFAAAMKSEVSISRDNTLIFSPSLAAIASWVDDQQRFNYLSVTAHTAPDPLFSNRPLTLRITINPPSGFVTNTKTVHKKTGLALNQAWSLNLTVLPEEMVDMAHWVASWIHSQDNDSLAIAAPHRLQVTSTQDKNEYQAWTQTAWNSLHPDTQSANFPRYQEALAC
;
A
#
# COMPACT_ATOMS: atom_id res chain seq x y z
N MET A 1 13.42 13.57 -2.54
CA MET A 1 12.03 14.06 -2.44
C MET A 1 12.02 15.55 -2.17
N THR A 2 11.32 16.32 -2.99
CA THR A 2 11.11 17.77 -2.80
C THR A 2 10.27 18.06 -1.53
N PRO A 3 10.31 19.29 -0.97
CA PRO A 3 9.47 19.68 0.16
C PRO A 3 7.96 19.51 -0.09
N GLU A 4 7.50 19.80 -1.30
CA GLU A 4 6.10 19.73 -1.71
C GLU A 4 5.60 18.28 -1.66
N ALA A 5 6.38 17.35 -2.23
CA ALA A 5 6.07 15.93 -2.19
C ALA A 5 6.06 15.37 -0.76
N LYS A 6 6.91 15.89 0.15
CA LYS A 6 6.85 15.55 1.59
C LYS A 6 5.55 16.02 2.22
N GLN A 7 5.12 17.26 1.95
CA GLN A 7 3.89 17.81 2.51
C GLN A 7 2.65 17.04 2.04
N ILE A 8 2.57 16.74 0.74
CA ILE A 8 1.51 15.91 0.15
C ILE A 8 1.45 14.55 0.85
N LEU A 9 2.58 13.86 1.01
CA LEU A 9 2.65 12.58 1.69
C LEU A 9 2.13 12.64 3.14
N VAL A 10 2.49 13.67 3.90
CA VAL A 10 2.05 13.83 5.29
C VAL A 10 0.52 14.01 5.36
N GLN A 11 -0.05 14.90 4.56
CA GLN A 11 -1.49 15.17 4.55
C GLN A 11 -2.31 13.94 4.12
N LEU A 12 -1.85 13.26 3.07
CA LEU A 12 -2.51 12.07 2.57
C LEU A 12 -2.45 10.93 3.59
N ARG A 13 -1.31 10.74 4.28
CA ARG A 13 -1.17 9.73 5.33
C ARG A 13 -2.21 9.92 6.43
N GLU A 14 -2.34 11.13 6.96
CA GLU A 14 -3.29 11.40 8.05
C GLU A 14 -4.73 11.12 7.63
N THR A 15 -5.09 11.54 6.41
CA THR A 15 -6.44 11.31 5.86
C THR A 15 -6.69 9.83 5.63
N PHE A 16 -5.73 9.13 5.00
CA PHE A 16 -5.82 7.70 4.75
C PHE A 16 -5.95 6.90 6.05
N TYR A 17 -5.10 7.14 7.05
CA TYR A 17 -5.16 6.41 8.31
C TYR A 17 -6.48 6.64 9.05
N THR A 18 -7.03 7.85 8.98
CA THR A 18 -8.33 8.17 9.58
C THR A 18 -9.45 7.37 8.89
N GLN A 19 -9.49 7.37 7.55
CA GLN A 19 -10.50 6.63 6.80
C GLN A 19 -10.33 5.11 6.93
N PHE A 20 -9.09 4.63 6.88
CA PHE A 20 -8.75 3.24 7.09
C PHE A 20 -9.24 2.76 8.48
N ALA A 21 -8.91 3.50 9.54
CA ALA A 21 -9.35 3.14 10.89
C ALA A 21 -10.88 3.17 11.04
N ALA A 22 -11.57 4.10 10.38
CA ALA A 22 -13.03 4.13 10.36
C ALA A 22 -13.65 2.97 9.56
N ALA A 23 -13.00 2.52 8.50
CA ALA A 23 -13.43 1.39 7.68
C ALA A 23 -13.14 0.04 8.35
N MET A 24 -12.10 -0.03 9.18
CA MET A 24 -11.77 -1.20 9.96
C MET A 24 -12.84 -1.43 11.04
N LYS A 25 -13.36 -2.66 11.11
CA LYS A 25 -14.31 -3.08 12.16
C LYS A 25 -13.64 -3.47 13.48
N SER A 26 -12.34 -3.19 13.62
CA SER A 26 -11.49 -3.57 14.74
C SER A 26 -10.80 -2.34 15.30
N GLU A 27 -10.35 -2.39 16.55
CA GLU A 27 -9.61 -1.29 17.16
C GLU A 27 -8.25 -1.11 16.47
N VAL A 28 -8.08 0.02 15.77
CA VAL A 28 -6.83 0.39 15.11
C VAL A 28 -6.10 1.43 15.96
N SER A 29 -4.86 1.10 16.35
CA SER A 29 -3.96 2.04 17.01
C SER A 29 -3.06 2.72 15.98
N ILE A 30 -3.09 4.06 15.95
CA ILE A 30 -2.21 4.88 15.12
C ILE A 30 -1.09 5.43 16.00
N SER A 31 0.12 4.89 15.86
CA SER A 31 1.29 5.37 16.59
C SER A 31 2.04 6.40 15.76
N ARG A 32 2.34 7.55 16.37
CA ARG A 32 3.14 8.63 15.78
C ARG A 32 4.42 8.76 16.60
N ASP A 33 5.55 8.29 16.09
CA ASP A 33 6.82 8.55 16.75
C ASP A 33 7.40 9.88 16.26
N ASN A 34 7.14 10.93 17.05
CA ASN A 34 7.60 12.29 16.76
C ASN A 34 9.12 12.47 16.88
N THR A 35 9.87 11.47 17.38
CA THR A 35 11.34 11.55 17.46
C THR A 35 12.03 11.15 16.15
N LEU A 36 11.28 10.61 15.19
CA LEU A 36 11.79 10.00 13.96
C LEU A 36 11.33 10.71 12.68
N ILE A 37 10.86 11.97 12.81
CA ILE A 37 10.34 12.84 11.73
C ILE A 37 11.28 12.93 10.51
N PHE A 38 12.59 12.70 10.69
CA PHE A 38 13.59 12.75 9.63
C PHE A 38 13.78 11.44 8.85
N SER A 39 13.10 10.34 9.24
CA SER A 39 13.15 9.06 8.52
C SER A 39 11.77 8.72 7.93
N PRO A 40 11.57 8.88 6.60
CA PRO A 40 10.28 8.63 5.93
C PRO A 40 9.73 7.21 6.11
N SER A 41 10.60 6.24 6.44
CA SER A 41 10.30 4.83 6.71
C SER A 41 9.81 4.54 8.14
N LEU A 42 9.80 5.54 9.03
CA LEU A 42 9.37 5.43 10.43
C LEU A 42 8.24 6.42 10.78
N ALA A 43 7.56 6.90 9.73
CA ALA A 43 6.34 7.69 9.84
C ALA A 43 5.21 6.90 10.51
N ALA A 44 4.13 7.61 10.90
CA ALA A 44 2.99 7.04 11.59
C ALA A 44 2.58 5.67 11.02
N ILE A 45 2.39 4.70 11.89
CA ILE A 45 1.91 3.35 11.50
C ILE A 45 0.55 3.11 12.12
N ALA A 46 -0.32 2.46 11.37
CA ALA A 46 -1.54 1.85 11.90
C ALA A 46 -1.22 0.41 12.31
N SER A 47 -1.77 -0.04 13.42
CA SER A 47 -1.60 -1.40 13.92
C SER A 47 -2.88 -1.89 14.57
N TRP A 48 -3.12 -3.20 14.50
CA TRP A 48 -4.27 -3.86 15.09
C TRP A 48 -3.95 -5.31 15.42
N VAL A 49 -4.82 -5.94 16.19
CA VAL A 49 -4.80 -7.37 16.46
C VAL A 49 -5.98 -7.99 15.73
N ASP A 50 -5.74 -9.05 14.96
CA ASP A 50 -6.81 -9.77 14.28
C ASP A 50 -7.48 -10.82 15.19
N ASP A 51 -8.54 -11.45 14.70
CA ASP A 51 -9.32 -12.44 15.45
C ASP A 51 -8.49 -13.70 15.79
N GLN A 52 -7.40 -13.93 15.06
CA GLN A 52 -6.44 -15.00 15.32
C GLN A 52 -5.35 -14.61 16.34
N GLN A 53 -5.50 -13.46 17.02
CA GLN A 53 -4.55 -12.92 17.99
C GLN A 53 -3.16 -12.64 17.37
N ARG A 54 -3.11 -12.31 16.08
CA ARG A 54 -1.87 -11.90 15.41
C ARG A 54 -1.79 -10.39 15.35
N PHE A 55 -0.59 -9.87 15.58
CA PHE A 55 -0.30 -8.45 15.43
C PHE A 55 -0.09 -8.10 13.96
N ASN A 56 -0.83 -7.11 13.50
CA ASN A 56 -0.80 -6.61 12.14
C ASN A 56 -0.39 -5.12 12.14
N TYR A 57 0.26 -4.68 11.06
CA TYR A 57 0.62 -3.28 10.90
C TYR A 57 0.63 -2.83 9.46
N LEU A 58 0.30 -1.56 9.25
CA LEU A 58 0.24 -0.88 7.97
C LEU A 58 1.08 0.40 8.01
N SER A 59 1.93 0.56 7.00
CA SER A 59 2.68 1.80 6.76
C SER A 59 2.40 2.33 5.35
N VAL A 60 2.44 3.65 5.21
CA VAL A 60 2.38 4.33 3.91
C VAL A 60 3.70 5.02 3.69
N THR A 61 4.35 4.83 2.54
CA THR A 61 5.64 5.46 2.21
C THR A 61 5.67 5.98 0.78
N ALA A 62 6.61 6.87 0.46
CA ALA A 62 6.87 7.21 -0.94
C ALA A 62 7.58 6.02 -1.60
N HIS A 63 7.01 5.51 -2.69
CA HIS A 63 7.66 4.49 -3.52
C HIS A 63 8.59 5.11 -4.55
N THR A 64 8.10 6.13 -5.25
CA THR A 64 8.89 7.03 -6.07
C THR A 64 8.52 8.46 -5.71
N ALA A 65 9.47 9.39 -5.87
CA ALA A 65 9.19 10.80 -5.64
C ALA A 65 10.13 11.68 -6.46
N PRO A 66 9.67 12.88 -6.90
CA PRO A 66 10.54 13.85 -7.54
C PRO A 66 11.66 14.28 -6.59
N ASP A 67 12.85 14.47 -7.13
CA ASP A 67 14.02 14.94 -6.39
C ASP A 67 14.84 15.90 -7.26
N PRO A 68 15.83 16.62 -6.69
CA PRO A 68 16.60 17.61 -7.45
C PRO A 68 17.35 17.05 -8.67
N LEU A 69 17.63 15.74 -8.70
CA LEU A 69 18.30 15.07 -9.83
C LEU A 69 17.30 14.54 -10.86
N PHE A 70 16.07 14.23 -10.42
CA PHE A 70 15.00 13.67 -11.25
C PHE A 70 13.66 14.35 -10.95
N SER A 71 13.51 15.60 -11.40
CA SER A 71 12.30 16.40 -11.17
C SER A 71 11.05 15.81 -11.81
N ASN A 72 11.20 15.08 -12.92
CA ASN A 72 10.09 14.50 -13.68
C ASN A 72 9.64 13.13 -13.14
N ARG A 73 10.31 12.58 -12.11
CA ARG A 73 9.90 11.31 -11.52
C ARG A 73 8.54 11.51 -10.83
N PRO A 74 7.50 10.72 -11.16
CA PRO A 74 6.21 10.86 -10.52
C PRO A 74 6.30 10.54 -9.03
N LEU A 75 5.47 11.21 -8.24
CA LEU A 75 5.23 10.80 -6.87
C LEU A 75 4.27 9.61 -6.89
N THR A 76 4.74 8.44 -6.46
CA THR A 76 3.88 7.27 -6.20
C THR A 76 4.02 6.86 -4.75
N LEU A 77 2.94 6.40 -4.16
CA LEU A 77 2.86 6.05 -2.75
C LEU A 77 2.66 4.55 -2.61
N ARG A 78 3.19 3.96 -1.55
CA ARG A 78 3.04 2.54 -1.25
C ARG A 78 2.43 2.33 0.11
N ILE A 79 1.31 1.63 0.12
CA ILE A 79 0.65 1.07 1.30
C ILE A 79 1.22 -0.35 1.49
N THR A 80 1.88 -0.57 2.62
CA THR A 80 2.55 -1.82 2.95
C THR A 80 1.93 -2.40 4.22
N ILE A 81 1.55 -3.68 4.19
CA ILE A 81 0.99 -4.42 5.32
C ILE A 81 1.78 -5.68 5.55
N ASN A 82 2.17 -5.93 6.80
CA ASN A 82 2.89 -7.13 7.25
C ASN A 82 4.07 -7.56 6.35
N PRO A 83 4.96 -6.65 5.94
CA PRO A 83 6.03 -6.97 5.00
C PRO A 83 6.89 -8.15 5.52
N PRO A 84 7.22 -9.12 4.65
CA PRO A 84 7.84 -10.40 5.04
C PRO A 84 9.23 -10.24 5.66
N SER A 85 9.93 -9.15 5.34
CA SER A 85 11.28 -8.86 5.81
C SER A 85 11.34 -8.18 7.19
N GLY A 86 10.21 -8.06 7.91
CA GLY A 86 10.20 -7.59 9.30
C GLY A 86 10.74 -6.16 9.48
N PHE A 87 10.63 -5.33 8.43
CA PHE A 87 11.18 -3.97 8.33
C PHE A 87 10.44 -2.96 9.21
N VAL A 88 10.32 -3.20 10.52
CA VAL A 88 10.08 -2.13 11.48
C VAL A 88 10.77 -2.50 12.80
N THR A 89 11.75 -1.73 13.22
CA THR A 89 12.37 -1.84 14.55
C THR A 89 11.35 -1.69 15.68
N ASN A 90 10.24 -0.98 15.44
CA ASN A 90 9.13 -0.84 16.38
C ASN A 90 8.25 -2.08 16.53
N THR A 91 8.11 -2.96 15.52
CA THR A 91 7.29 -4.18 15.67
C THR A 91 7.96 -5.18 16.61
N LYS A 92 9.30 -5.22 16.67
CA LYS A 92 10.03 -5.98 17.70
C LYS A 92 9.75 -5.46 19.11
N THR A 93 9.59 -4.15 19.27
CA THR A 93 9.26 -3.52 20.56
C THR A 93 7.80 -3.77 20.94
N VAL A 94 6.87 -3.70 19.99
CA VAL A 94 5.45 -4.01 20.22
C VAL A 94 5.23 -5.49 20.51
N HIS A 95 5.88 -6.38 19.76
CA HIS A 95 5.90 -7.82 20.03
C HIS A 95 6.43 -8.11 21.44
N LYS A 96 7.55 -7.50 21.85
CA LYS A 96 8.10 -7.65 23.21
C LYS A 96 7.18 -7.11 24.32
N LYS A 97 6.36 -6.08 24.04
CA LYS A 97 5.44 -5.49 25.02
C LYS A 97 4.10 -6.23 25.11
N THR A 98 3.62 -6.80 24.01
CA THR A 98 2.29 -7.42 23.92
C THR A 98 2.32 -8.95 24.00
N GLY A 99 3.46 -9.58 23.67
CA GLY A 99 3.59 -11.03 23.56
C GLY A 99 2.90 -11.64 22.31
N LEU A 100 2.26 -10.83 21.46
CA LEU A 100 1.49 -11.30 20.30
C LEU A 100 2.38 -11.58 19.10
N ALA A 101 2.21 -12.73 18.44
CA ALA A 101 2.97 -13.08 17.23
C ALA A 101 2.67 -12.11 16.07
N LEU A 102 3.68 -11.80 15.25
CA LEU A 102 3.47 -11.02 14.02
C LEU A 102 2.71 -11.87 12.99
N ASN A 103 1.80 -11.25 12.25
CA ASN A 103 1.16 -11.92 11.13
C ASN A 103 2.15 -12.10 9.97
N GLN A 104 2.38 -13.35 9.59
CA GLN A 104 3.22 -13.76 8.46
C GLN A 104 2.44 -14.56 7.40
N ALA A 105 1.14 -14.75 7.60
CA ALA A 105 0.30 -15.56 6.72
C ALA A 105 0.01 -14.84 5.39
N TRP A 106 -0.01 -13.52 5.41
CA TRP A 106 -0.28 -12.69 4.24
C TRP A 106 0.38 -11.32 4.41
N SER A 107 0.69 -10.68 3.28
CA SER A 107 1.21 -9.32 3.22
C SER A 107 0.70 -8.61 1.97
N LEU A 108 0.64 -7.29 2.03
CA LEU A 108 0.19 -6.44 0.92
C LEU A 108 1.24 -5.38 0.63
N ASN A 109 1.56 -5.21 -0.64
CA ASN A 109 2.27 -4.05 -1.17
C ASN A 109 1.45 -3.44 -2.30
N LEU A 110 0.61 -2.45 -1.95
CA LEU A 110 -0.21 -1.69 -2.91
C LEU A 110 0.48 -0.37 -3.25
N THR A 111 0.78 -0.16 -4.52
CA THR A 111 1.31 1.12 -5.02
C THR A 111 0.24 1.92 -5.74
N VAL A 112 0.11 3.21 -5.41
CA VAL A 112 -0.98 4.10 -5.85
C VAL A 112 -0.45 5.48 -6.23
N LEU A 113 -1.26 6.26 -6.97
CA LEU A 113 -1.03 7.68 -7.11
C LEU A 113 -1.55 8.45 -5.86
N PRO A 114 -1.03 9.66 -5.59
CA PRO A 114 -1.44 10.48 -4.45
C PRO A 114 -2.96 10.69 -4.35
N GLU A 115 -3.59 10.99 -5.48
CA GLU A 115 -5.03 11.26 -5.60
C GLU A 115 -5.91 10.02 -5.40
N GLU A 116 -5.36 8.81 -5.54
CA GLU A 116 -6.11 7.54 -5.41
C GLU A 116 -6.00 6.95 -4.01
N MET A 117 -5.01 7.40 -3.23
CA MET A 117 -4.64 6.73 -1.98
C MET A 117 -5.79 6.68 -0.98
N VAL A 118 -6.50 7.80 -0.83
CA VAL A 118 -7.58 7.94 0.15
C VAL A 118 -8.77 7.05 -0.24
N ASP A 119 -9.13 7.02 -1.53
CA ASP A 119 -10.22 6.19 -2.05
C ASP A 119 -9.97 4.69 -1.82
N MET A 120 -8.70 4.27 -1.85
CA MET A 120 -8.30 2.89 -1.58
C MET A 120 -8.44 2.47 -0.11
N ALA A 121 -8.65 3.38 0.85
CA ALA A 121 -8.66 3.05 2.28
C ALA A 121 -9.71 2.00 2.66
N HIS A 122 -10.95 2.16 2.18
CA HIS A 122 -12.03 1.21 2.42
C HIS A 122 -11.78 -0.15 1.74
N TRP A 123 -11.22 -0.13 0.53
CA TRP A 123 -10.83 -1.35 -0.16
C TRP A 123 -9.73 -2.11 0.59
N VAL A 124 -8.72 -1.40 1.11
CA VAL A 124 -7.65 -2.02 1.90
C VAL A 124 -8.22 -2.68 3.16
N ALA A 125 -9.12 -2.01 3.90
CA ALA A 125 -9.77 -2.62 5.07
C ALA A 125 -10.58 -3.87 4.70
N SER A 126 -11.33 -3.80 3.59
CA SER A 126 -12.10 -4.94 3.08
C SER A 126 -11.21 -6.10 2.61
N TRP A 127 -10.08 -5.81 1.95
CA TRP A 127 -9.08 -6.80 1.55
C TRP A 127 -8.44 -7.50 2.75
N ILE A 128 -8.18 -6.77 3.85
CA ILE A 128 -7.71 -7.38 5.10
C ILE A 128 -8.75 -8.36 5.64
N HIS A 129 -10.02 -7.95 5.71
CA HIS A 129 -11.10 -8.83 6.16
C HIS A 129 -11.28 -10.05 5.27
N SER A 130 -10.97 -9.95 3.98
CA SER A 130 -11.07 -11.09 3.07
C SER A 130 -9.98 -12.14 3.28
N GLN A 131 -8.87 -11.81 3.94
CA GLN A 131 -7.79 -12.79 4.19
C GLN A 131 -8.22 -13.91 5.13
N ASP A 132 -9.20 -13.67 5.99
CA ASP A 132 -9.79 -14.69 6.86
C ASP A 132 -11.16 -15.18 6.33
N ASN A 133 -11.80 -14.44 5.41
CA ASN A 133 -13.09 -14.81 4.79
C ASN A 133 -13.33 -14.10 3.44
N ASP A 134 -13.15 -14.82 2.33
CA ASP A 134 -13.26 -14.31 0.94
C ASP A 134 -14.58 -13.56 0.62
N SER A 135 -15.66 -13.80 1.36
CA SER A 135 -16.98 -13.18 1.10
C SER A 135 -17.07 -11.67 1.44
N LEU A 136 -16.02 -11.09 2.03
CA LEU A 136 -16.02 -9.71 2.53
C LEU A 136 -15.28 -8.71 1.63
N ALA A 137 -14.71 -9.15 0.51
CA ALA A 137 -13.98 -8.29 -0.41
C ALA A 137 -14.92 -7.42 -1.27
N ILE A 138 -14.77 -6.10 -1.18
CA ILE A 138 -15.41 -5.13 -2.08
C ILE A 138 -14.55 -4.95 -3.35
N ALA A 139 -15.17 -4.49 -4.42
CA ALA A 139 -14.44 -4.13 -5.63
C ALA A 139 -13.47 -2.96 -5.37
N ALA A 140 -12.27 -3.04 -5.95
CA ALA A 140 -11.31 -1.95 -5.88
C ALA A 140 -11.85 -0.72 -6.64
N PRO A 141 -11.76 0.50 -6.07
CA PRO A 141 -12.22 1.72 -6.73
C PRO A 141 -11.37 2.04 -7.97
N HIS A 142 -10.13 1.57 -8.01
CA HIS A 142 -9.23 1.67 -9.16
C HIS A 142 -8.90 0.28 -9.70
N ARG A 143 -8.77 0.15 -11.02
CA ARG A 143 -8.30 -1.10 -11.64
C ARG A 143 -6.90 -1.43 -11.13
N LEU A 144 -6.69 -2.69 -10.74
CA LEU A 144 -5.43 -3.15 -10.18
C LEU A 144 -4.63 -3.95 -11.20
N GLN A 145 -3.34 -3.66 -11.27
CA GLN A 145 -2.31 -4.49 -11.91
C GLN A 145 -1.62 -5.29 -10.80
N VAL A 146 -1.84 -6.61 -10.80
CA VAL A 146 -1.17 -7.53 -9.88
C VAL A 146 0.13 -8.00 -10.50
N THR A 147 1.21 -8.02 -9.72
CA THR A 147 2.53 -8.52 -10.15
C THR A 147 2.88 -9.77 -9.38
N SER A 148 3.50 -10.75 -10.05
CA SER A 148 3.95 -11.97 -9.39
C SER A 148 5.13 -11.69 -8.46
N THR A 149 5.06 -12.26 -7.26
CA THR A 149 6.14 -12.28 -6.26
C THR A 149 6.69 -13.70 -6.12
N GLN A 150 7.90 -13.85 -5.57
CA GLN A 150 8.43 -15.17 -5.22
C GLN A 150 7.77 -15.73 -3.95
N ASP A 151 7.28 -14.85 -3.08
CA ASP A 151 6.56 -15.19 -1.86
C ASP A 151 5.06 -15.30 -2.14
N LYS A 152 4.51 -16.52 -2.01
CA LYS A 152 3.08 -16.79 -2.24
C LYS A 152 2.16 -16.05 -1.26
N ASN A 153 2.69 -15.60 -0.12
CA ASN A 153 1.94 -14.86 0.88
C ASN A 153 2.01 -13.35 0.63
N GLU A 154 2.78 -12.88 -0.36
CA GLU A 154 2.91 -11.47 -0.70
C GLU A 154 2.02 -11.10 -1.89
N TYR A 155 1.02 -10.27 -1.62
CA TYR A 155 0.20 -9.66 -2.65
C TYR A 155 0.81 -8.33 -3.08
N GLN A 156 1.40 -8.30 -4.27
CA GLN A 156 1.95 -7.08 -4.85
C GLN A 156 1.02 -6.54 -5.93
N ALA A 157 0.50 -5.34 -5.70
CA ALA A 157 -0.49 -4.71 -6.56
C ALA A 157 -0.16 -3.23 -6.82
N TRP A 158 -0.67 -2.75 -7.93
CA TRP A 158 -0.57 -1.37 -8.36
C TRP A 158 -1.94 -0.90 -8.82
N THR A 159 -2.28 0.36 -8.62
CA THR A 159 -3.32 0.95 -9.47
C THR A 159 -2.80 1.03 -10.90
N GLN A 160 -3.67 0.79 -11.88
CA GLN A 160 -3.26 0.76 -13.30
C GLN A 160 -2.60 2.06 -13.75
N THR A 161 -3.11 3.19 -13.25
CA THR A 161 -2.58 4.55 -13.43
C THR A 161 -1.18 4.71 -12.84
N ALA A 162 -0.94 4.27 -11.60
CA ALA A 162 0.38 4.27 -11.00
C ALA A 162 1.37 3.38 -11.77
N TRP A 163 0.93 2.19 -12.19
CA TRP A 163 1.74 1.30 -13.03
C TRP A 163 2.16 2.00 -14.33
N ASN A 164 1.19 2.58 -15.04
CA ASN A 164 1.42 3.27 -16.31
C ASN A 164 2.32 4.50 -16.16
N SER A 165 2.26 5.20 -15.01
CA SER A 165 3.10 6.37 -14.75
C SER A 165 4.60 6.04 -14.67
N LEU A 166 4.96 4.82 -14.28
CA LEU A 166 6.34 4.35 -14.16
C LEU A 166 6.78 3.41 -15.30
N HIS A 167 5.83 2.82 -16.02
CA HIS A 167 6.07 1.90 -17.14
C HIS A 167 5.33 2.37 -18.40
N PRO A 168 5.66 3.55 -18.95
CA PRO A 168 4.99 4.09 -20.13
C PRO A 168 5.13 3.16 -21.35
N ASP A 169 6.25 2.44 -21.46
CA ASP A 169 6.55 1.57 -22.60
C ASP A 169 5.67 0.31 -22.67
N THR A 170 5.04 -0.10 -21.57
CA THR A 170 4.09 -1.23 -21.58
C THR A 170 2.76 -0.91 -22.28
N GLN A 171 2.49 0.35 -22.64
CA GLN A 171 1.30 0.71 -23.44
C GLN A 171 1.45 0.34 -24.92
N SER A 172 2.68 0.24 -25.45
CA SER A 172 2.91 -0.01 -26.88
C SER A 172 2.80 -1.49 -27.28
N ALA A 173 2.67 -2.42 -26.33
CA ALA A 173 2.63 -3.86 -26.59
C ALA A 173 1.21 -4.46 -26.69
N ASN A 174 0.16 -3.70 -26.41
CA ASN A 174 -1.23 -4.19 -26.33
C ASN A 174 -2.15 -3.71 -27.48
N PHE A 175 -1.63 -3.62 -28.71
CA PHE A 175 -2.47 -3.65 -29.91
C PHE A 175 -2.19 -4.95 -30.67
N PRO A 176 -3.05 -5.98 -30.59
CA PRO A 176 -3.10 -6.95 -31.68
C PRO A 176 -3.63 -6.21 -32.92
N ARG A 177 -2.75 -5.91 -33.87
CA ARG A 177 -3.15 -5.73 -35.28
C ARG A 177 -3.75 -7.05 -35.75
N TYR A 178 -5.05 -7.21 -35.56
CA TYR A 178 -5.84 -8.16 -36.31
C TYR A 178 -7.11 -7.46 -36.75
N GLN A 179 -7.05 -6.85 -37.92
CA GLN A 179 -8.15 -6.79 -38.87
C GLN A 179 -7.60 -6.43 -40.24
N GLU A 180 -8.25 -7.01 -41.26
CA GLU A 180 -8.01 -6.90 -42.71
C GLU A 180 -7.00 -7.89 -43.31
N ALA A 181 -7.52 -9.06 -43.71
CA ALA A 181 -7.57 -9.44 -45.13
C ALA A 181 -8.32 -10.77 -45.32
N LEU A 182 -9.65 -10.73 -45.32
CA LEU A 182 -10.49 -11.69 -46.07
C LEU A 182 -11.75 -10.96 -46.54
N ALA A 183 -11.63 -10.27 -47.67
CA ALA A 183 -12.74 -9.96 -48.57
C ALA A 183 -12.15 -9.51 -49.92
N CYS A 184 -12.02 -10.47 -50.85
CA CYS A 184 -12.17 -10.42 -52.30
C CYS A 184 -11.50 -11.64 -52.92
#